data_AF-A0A3C2DGZ2-F1
#
_entry.id   AF-A0A3C2DGZ2-F1
#
_cell.length_a   1.000
_cell.length_b   1.000
_cell.length_c   1.000
_cell.angle_alpha   90.00
_cell.angle_beta   90.00
_cell.angle_gamma   90.00
#
_symmetry.space_group_name_H-M   'P 1'
#
loop_
_entity.id
_entity.type
_entity.pdbx_description
1 polymer ?
#
loop_
_entity_poly.entity_id
_entity_poly.type
_entity_poly.pdbx_seq_one_letter_code
_entity_poly.pdbx_strand_id
1 'polypeptide(L)'
;VPAAFIQLAPGGSATGEELTNYCLGSIATFKVPRYFRFVDDWPMSGTKIKKHVLRDQIAAELAEAGITEAPKLSSRVNEVSGGG
;
A
#
# COMPACT_ATOMS: atom_id res chain seq x y z
N VAL A 1 -8.98 -1.84 9.73
CA VAL A 1 -7.66 -1.30 9.29
C VAL A 1 -7.81 -0.67 7.92
N PRO A 2 -7.31 0.55 7.68
CA PRO A 2 -7.34 1.17 6.35
C PRO A 2 -6.26 0.54 5.46
N ALA A 3 -6.67 0.16 4.24
CA ALA A 3 -5.80 -0.33 3.19
C ALA A 3 -5.90 0.58 1.96
N ALA A 4 -4.77 0.81 1.30
CA ALA A 4 -4.65 1.54 0.06
C ALA A 4 -4.23 0.60 -1.05
N PHE A 5 -4.88 0.76 -2.22
CA PHE A 5 -4.54 0.07 -3.45
C PHE A 5 -3.90 1.08 -4.39
N ILE A 6 -2.78 0.69 -4.99
CA ILE A 6 -1.91 1.57 -5.77
C ILE A 6 -1.65 0.87 -7.08
N GLN A 7 -1.94 1.57 -8.17
CA GLN A 7 -1.56 1.15 -9.50
C GLN A 7 -0.36 1.99 -9.92
N LEU A 8 0.76 1.31 -10.20
CA LEU A 8 1.95 1.98 -10.69
C LEU A 8 1.77 2.28 -12.17
N ALA A 9 2.26 3.45 -12.58
CA ALA A 9 2.37 3.76 -14.00
C ALA A 9 3.38 2.81 -14.66
N PRO A 10 3.26 2.52 -15.97
CA PRO A 10 4.23 1.70 -16.68
C PRO A 10 5.65 2.27 -16.54
N GLY A 11 6.57 1.49 -16.00
CA GLY A 11 7.95 1.89 -15.69
C GLY A 11 8.13 2.59 -14.33
N GLY A 12 7.05 2.84 -13.59
CA GLY A 12 7.08 3.35 -12.23
C GLY A 12 7.27 2.23 -11.22
N SER A 13 8.08 2.47 -10.19
CA SER A 13 8.28 1.57 -9.05
C SER A 13 8.06 2.38 -7.78
N ALA A 14 7.23 1.90 -6.87
CA ALA A 14 7.13 2.46 -5.52
C ALA A 14 6.98 1.33 -4.51
N THR A 15 7.40 1.58 -3.27
CA THR A 15 7.26 0.62 -2.17
C THR A 15 6.25 1.12 -1.15
N GLY A 16 5.68 0.20 -0.38
CA GLY A 16 4.78 0.57 0.71
C GLY A 16 5.45 1.50 1.74
N GLU A 17 6.76 1.36 1.94
CA GLU A 17 7.55 2.20 2.85
C GLU A 17 7.73 3.63 2.32
N GLU A 18 8.06 3.78 1.03
CA GLU A 18 8.12 5.08 0.35
C GLU A 18 6.79 5.82 0.45
N LEU A 19 5.69 5.14 0.13
CA LEU A 19 4.34 5.70 0.19
C LEU A 19 3.94 6.07 1.61
N THR A 20 4.30 5.23 2.59
CA THR A 20 4.07 5.50 4.00
C THR A 20 4.79 6.77 4.44
N ASN A 21 6.09 6.90 4.14
CA ASN A 21 6.88 8.09 4.50
C ASN A 21 6.35 9.35 3.80
N TYR A 22 5.98 9.23 2.53
CA TYR A 22 5.37 10.33 1.79
C TYR A 22 4.06 10.77 2.44
N CYS A 23 3.18 9.84 2.81
CA CYS A 23 1.95 10.13 3.52
C CYS A 23 2.22 10.68 4.93
N LEU A 24 3.24 10.21 5.63
CA LEU A 24 3.61 10.72 6.95
C LEU A 24 4.03 12.19 6.94
N GLY A 25 4.75 12.61 5.89
CA GLY A 25 5.12 14.01 5.70
C GLY A 25 3.98 14.88 5.16
N SER A 26 3.03 14.29 4.44
CA SER A 26 1.97 15.03 3.74
C SER A 26 0.62 15.08 4.48
N ILE A 27 0.30 14.06 5.26
CA ILE A 27 -0.97 13.91 6.00
C ILE A 27 -0.72 13.39 7.42
N ALA A 28 -1.73 13.52 8.28
CA ALA A 28 -1.62 13.02 9.66
C ALA A 28 -1.53 11.49 9.73
N THR A 29 -0.68 10.98 10.63
CA THR A 29 -0.40 9.55 10.90
C THR A 29 -1.63 8.66 11.01
N PHE A 30 -2.74 9.18 11.55
CA PHE A 30 -3.99 8.43 11.71
C PHE A 30 -4.75 8.20 10.40
N LYS A 31 -4.46 9.00 9.35
CA LYS A 31 -5.02 8.83 8.00
C LYS A 31 -4.12 7.98 7.09
N VAL A 32 -2.91 7.65 7.54
CA VAL A 32 -1.96 6.87 6.76
C VAL A 32 -2.45 5.41 6.68
N PRO A 33 -2.62 4.84 5.46
CA PRO A 33 -2.95 3.44 5.29
C PRO A 33 -1.90 2.55 5.96
N ARG A 34 -2.34 1.43 6.56
CA ARG A 34 -1.42 0.45 7.14
C ARG A 34 -1.01 -0.63 6.15
N TYR A 35 -1.81 -0.78 5.10
CA TYR A 35 -1.57 -1.74 4.03
C TYR A 35 -1.51 -0.98 2.71
N PHE A 36 -0.45 -1.23 1.96
CA PHE A 36 -0.27 -0.74 0.60
C PHE A 36 -0.26 -1.97 -0.31
N ARG A 37 -1.22 -2.05 -1.22
CA ARG A 37 -1.34 -3.15 -2.19
C ARG A 37 -1.14 -2.61 -3.58
N PHE A 38 -0.16 -3.16 -4.27
CA PHE A 38 0.10 -2.85 -5.66
C PHE A 38 -0.79 -3.72 -6.52
N VAL A 39 -1.62 -3.10 -7.34
CA VAL A 39 -2.53 -3.78 -8.28
C VAL A 39 -2.17 -3.35 -9.69
N ASP A 40 -2.01 -4.31 -10.58
CA ASP A 40 -1.75 -4.04 -11.99
C ASP A 40 -3.06 -3.67 -12.71
N ASP A 41 -4.14 -4.39 -12.40
CA ASP A 41 -5.46 -4.17 -12.94
C ASP A 41 -6.50 -4.02 -11.82
N TRP A 42 -7.46 -3.12 -12.03
CA TRP A 42 -8.57 -2.94 -11.10
C TRP A 42 -9.69 -3.89 -11.47
N PRO A 43 -10.29 -4.63 -10.52
CA PRO A 43 -11.47 -5.46 -10.78
C PRO A 43 -12.68 -4.56 -11.05
N MET A 44 -12.74 -4.04 -12.26
CA MET A 44 -13.80 -3.21 -12.81
C MET A 44 -14.75 -4.13 -13.57
N SER A 45 -16.06 -3.93 -13.41
CA SER A 45 -17.03 -4.49 -14.36
C SER A 45 -17.60 -3.34 -15.18
N GLY A 46 -17.24 -3.32 -16.46
CA GLY A 46 -17.55 -2.22 -17.36
C GLY A 46 -16.85 -0.93 -16.90
N THR A 47 -17.60 -0.01 -16.31
CA THR A 47 -17.14 1.32 -15.86
C THR A 47 -17.11 1.51 -14.34
N LYS A 48 -17.46 0.48 -13.55
CA LYS A 48 -17.50 0.57 -12.08
C LYS A 48 -16.53 -0.39 -11.40
N ILE A 49 -15.75 0.17 -10.48
CA ILE A 49 -14.86 -0.60 -9.60
C ILE A 49 -15.71 -1.41 -8.61
N LYS A 50 -15.52 -2.73 -8.58
CA LYS A 50 -16.19 -3.59 -7.61
C LYS A 50 -15.45 -3.54 -6.27
N LYS A 51 -15.79 -2.57 -5.43
CA LYS A 51 -15.25 -2.41 -4.07
C LYS A 51 -15.34 -3.67 -3.18
N HIS A 52 -16.32 -4.54 -3.43
CA HIS A 52 -16.45 -5.80 -2.69
C HIS A 52 -15.35 -6.79 -3.09
N VAL A 53 -15.01 -6.89 -4.39
CA VAL A 53 -13.93 -7.76 -4.87
C VAL A 53 -12.60 -7.30 -4.30
N LEU A 54 -12.33 -5.99 -4.31
CA LEU A 54 -11.11 -5.44 -3.70
C LEU A 54 -10.98 -5.81 -2.22
N ARG A 55 -12.09 -5.74 -1.46
CA ARG A 55 -12.11 -6.12 -0.04
C ARG A 55 -11.93 -7.62 0.17
N ASP A 56 -12.49 -8.43 -0.71
CA ASP A 56 -12.38 -9.89 -0.64
C ASP A 56 -10.96 -10.35 -0.99
N GLN A 57 -10.40 -9.83 -2.09
CA GLN A 57 -9.02 -10.09 -2.50
C GLN A 57 -8.02 -9.73 -1.42
N ILE A 58 -8.13 -8.54 -0.81
CA ILE A 58 -7.18 -8.18 0.26
C ILE A 58 -7.39 -9.03 1.52
N ALA A 59 -8.61 -9.42 1.85
CA ALA A 59 -8.88 -10.28 2.99
C ALA A 59 -8.28 -11.69 2.77
N ALA A 60 -8.46 -12.25 1.57
CA ALA A 60 -7.86 -13.52 1.15
C ALA A 60 -6.33 -13.43 1.15
N GLU A 61 -5.75 -12.44 0.46
CA GLU A 61 -4.30 -12.21 0.40
C GLU A 61 -3.67 -12.03 1.78
N LEU A 62 -4.31 -11.28 2.69
CA LEU A 62 -3.82 -11.11 4.06
C LEU A 62 -3.86 -12.42 4.84
N ALA A 63 -4.92 -13.22 4.65
CA ALA A 63 -5.03 -14.54 5.25
C ALA A 63 -3.98 -15.52 4.70
N GLU A 64 -3.75 -15.54 3.39
CA GLU A 64 -2.78 -16.40 2.72
C GLU A 64 -1.33 -16.01 3.05
N ALA A 65 -1.03 -14.72 3.08
CA ALA A 65 0.27 -14.22 3.48
C ALA A 65 0.54 -14.35 4.99
N GLY A 66 -0.44 -14.79 5.78
CA GLY A 66 -0.33 -14.91 7.23
C GLY A 66 -0.10 -13.57 7.94
N ILE A 67 -0.46 -12.45 7.30
CA ILE A 67 -0.22 -11.10 7.83
C ILE A 67 -1.36 -10.75 8.79
N THR A 68 -1.16 -11.09 10.06
CA THR A 68 -2.12 -10.84 11.15
C THR A 68 -1.90 -9.48 11.82
N GLU A 69 -0.73 -8.87 11.64
CA GLU A 69 -0.34 -7.62 12.28
C GLU A 69 0.10 -6.58 11.25
N ALA A 70 -0.42 -5.36 11.41
CA ALA A 70 0.06 -4.22 10.62
C ALA A 70 1.48 -3.86 11.06
N PRO A 71 2.46 -3.77 10.15
CA PRO A 71 3.81 -3.31 10.51
C PRO A 71 3.70 -1.93 11.16
N LYS A 72 4.35 -1.78 12.33
CA LYS A 72 4.42 -0.51 13.02
C LYS A 72 5.15 0.47 12.10
N LEU A 73 4.54 1.64 11.86
CA LEU A 73 5.21 2.80 11.25
C LEU A 73 6.43 3.14 12.13
N SER A 74 7.58 2.56 11.81
CA SER A 74 8.84 2.94 12.42
C SER A 74 9.48 3.91 11.44
N SER A 75 9.23 5.20 11.65
CA SER A 75 9.96 6.25 10.94
C SER A 75 11.42 6.22 11.39
N ARG A 76 12.21 5.36 10.77
CA ARG A 76 13.67 5.46 10.62
C ARG A 76 14.03 4.76 9.31
N VAL A 77 13.79 5.43 8.19
CA VAL A 77 14.44 5.05 6.94
C VAL A 77 15.87 5.55 7.00
N ASN A 78 16.76 4.58 6.80
CA ASN A 78 18.19 4.68 6.84
C ASN A 78 18.69 5.73 5.84
N GLU A 79 19.71 6.43 6.30
CA GLU A 79 20.48 7.43 5.58
C GLU A 79 20.88 6.92 4.18
N VAL A 80 20.62 7.73 3.16
CA VAL A 80 21.17 7.57 1.82
C VAL A 80 22.69 7.62 1.94
N SER A 81 23.34 6.46 1.98
CA SER A 81 24.76 6.37 1.64
C SER A 81 24.86 6.35 0.12
N GLY A 82 24.88 7.55 -0.47
CA GLY A 82 25.63 7.77 -1.69
C GLY A 82 27.12 7.66 -1.36
N GLY A 83 27.87 6.93 -2.18
CA GLY A 83 29.32 6.91 -2.06
C GLY A 83 29.95 5.77 -2.87
N GLY A 84 30.68 6.15 -3.93
CA GLY A 84 31.62 5.29 -4.65
C GLY A 84 31.39 5.24 -6.14
#